data_AF-A0A6B1I2P8-F1
#
_entry.id   AF-A0A6B1I2P8-F1
#
_cell.length_a   1.000
_cell.length_b   1.000
_cell.length_c   1.000
_cell.angle_alpha   90.00
_cell.angle_beta   90.00
_cell.angle_gamma   90.00
#
_symmetry.space_group_name_H-M   'P 1'
#
loop_
_entity.id
_entity.type
_entity.pdbx_description
1 polymer ?
#
loop_
_entity_poly.entity_id
_entity_poly.type
_entity_poly.pdbx_seq_one_letter_code
_entity_poly.pdbx_strand_id
1 'polypeptide(L)'
;MNRRRLESLLEEADVRLGGDRPWDVAVHDDRFFAHVLAHGSLGAGEAYMDGWWDCPQLDELCARTLRARLDLKLRGRHLLLPYLKSRLLNLQTPARSFRAGQYHYDIGNDLYRAMLDQRMIYSCGYWRNAANLDEAQEAKLDLCCRKL
;
A
#
# COMPACT_ATOMS: atom_id res chain seq x y z
N MET A 1 20.07 12.06 -13.39
CA MET A 1 20.41 10.63 -13.15
C MET A 1 19.26 9.88 -12.49
N ASN A 2 18.72 10.36 -11.36
CA ASN A 2 17.64 9.71 -10.63
C ASN A 2 16.34 9.55 -11.44
N ARG A 3 15.89 10.60 -12.14
CA ARG A 3 14.68 10.57 -12.99
C ARG A 3 14.70 9.44 -14.02
N ARG A 4 15.70 9.41 -14.91
CA ARG A 4 15.85 8.37 -15.95
C ARG A 4 15.85 6.94 -15.38
N ARG A 5 16.44 6.74 -14.20
CA ARG A 5 16.44 5.43 -13.54
C ARG A 5 15.04 5.02 -13.08
N LEU A 6 14.30 5.94 -12.44
CA LEU A 6 12.94 5.65 -11.99
C LEU A 6 11.99 5.47 -13.18
N GLU A 7 12.16 6.29 -14.22
CA GLU A 7 11.42 6.19 -15.48
C GLU A 7 11.59 4.81 -16.14
N SER A 8 12.84 4.35 -16.31
CA SER A 8 13.12 3.02 -16.85
C SER A 8 12.50 1.88 -16.02
N LEU A 9 12.44 2.01 -14.69
CA LEU A 9 11.78 1.01 -13.84
C LEU A 9 10.26 1.02 -14.03
N LEU A 10 9.65 2.21 -14.11
CA LEU A 10 8.21 2.38 -14.32
C LEU A 10 7.79 1.87 -15.71
N GLU A 11 8.63 2.06 -16.72
CA GLU A 11 8.39 1.52 -18.07
C GLU A 11 8.28 -0.02 -18.06
N GLU A 12 9.03 -0.74 -17.21
CA GLU A 12 8.88 -2.19 -17.04
C GLU A 12 7.51 -2.60 -16.50
N ALA A 13 6.79 -1.68 -15.84
CA ALA A 13 5.43 -1.85 -15.36
C ALA A 13 4.37 -1.27 -16.31
N ASP A 14 4.76 -0.83 -17.52
CA ASP A 14 3.91 -0.10 -18.45
C ASP A 14 3.29 1.17 -17.81
N VAL A 15 4.11 1.90 -17.05
CA VAL A 15 3.77 3.18 -16.39
C VAL A 15 4.70 4.27 -16.93
N ARG A 16 4.14 5.44 -17.24
CA ARG A 16 4.88 6.61 -17.72
C ARG A 16 4.84 7.73 -16.69
N LEU A 17 5.90 8.53 -16.67
CA LEU A 17 5.95 9.79 -15.93
C LEU A 17 5.36 10.90 -16.80
N GLY A 18 4.34 11.61 -16.30
CA GLY A 18 3.64 12.64 -17.07
C GLY A 18 2.87 12.09 -18.28
N GLY A 19 2.49 10.82 -18.23
CA GLY A 19 1.64 10.21 -19.26
C GLY A 19 0.18 10.63 -19.12
N ASP A 20 -0.63 10.24 -20.10
CA ASP A 20 -2.05 10.58 -20.23
C ASP A 20 -2.99 9.46 -19.76
N ARG A 21 -2.45 8.28 -19.41
CA ARG A 21 -3.25 7.15 -18.97
C ARG A 21 -3.63 7.31 -17.49
N PRO A 22 -4.78 6.78 -17.04
CA PRO A 22 -5.24 6.97 -15.66
C PRO A 22 -4.30 6.44 -14.58
N TRP A 23 -3.44 5.48 -14.89
CA TRP A 23 -2.46 4.90 -13.96
C TRP A 23 -1.05 5.49 -14.12
N ASP A 24 -0.86 6.46 -15.03
CA ASP A 24 0.42 7.16 -15.19
C ASP A 24 0.65 8.14 -14.04
N VAL A 25 1.92 8.38 -13.72
CA VAL A 25 2.34 9.16 -12.56
C VAL A 25 2.55 10.61 -12.97
N ALA A 26 1.79 11.55 -12.41
CA ALA A 26 2.06 12.97 -12.55
C ALA A 26 3.00 13.42 -11.42
N VAL A 27 4.14 14.01 -11.76
CA VAL A 27 5.13 14.49 -10.80
C VAL A 27 5.04 16.00 -10.69
N HIS A 28 4.85 16.48 -9.47
CA HIS A 28 4.74 17.90 -9.13
C HIS A 28 6.03 18.44 -8.50
N ASP A 29 6.88 17.57 -7.96
CA ASP A 29 8.13 17.94 -7.30
C ASP A 29 9.28 16.95 -7.62
N ASP A 30 10.40 17.46 -8.14
CA ASP A 30 11.57 16.65 -8.53
C ASP A 30 12.26 15.93 -7.36
N ARG A 31 12.02 16.34 -6.09
CA ARG A 31 12.52 15.63 -4.90
C ARG A 31 12.00 14.19 -4.84
N PHE A 32 10.83 13.93 -5.44
CA PHE A 32 10.25 12.60 -5.63
C PHE A 32 11.26 11.56 -6.11
N PHE A 33 12.02 11.86 -7.16
CA PHE A 33 12.91 10.88 -7.79
C PHE A 33 14.00 10.38 -6.85
N ALA A 34 14.63 11.30 -6.12
CA ALA A 34 15.68 10.95 -5.18
C ALA A 34 15.10 10.22 -3.97
N HIS A 35 13.93 10.65 -3.48
CA HIS A 35 13.28 10.09 -2.29
C HIS A 35 12.82 8.64 -2.52
N VAL A 36 12.19 8.35 -3.66
CA VAL A 36 11.75 6.99 -4.01
C VAL A 36 12.93 6.05 -4.20
N LEU A 37 14.01 6.49 -4.87
CA LEU A 37 15.20 5.64 -5.03
C LEU A 37 15.93 5.39 -3.70
N ALA A 38 15.85 6.33 -2.75
CA ALA A 38 16.46 6.19 -1.44
C ALA A 38 15.65 5.28 -0.50
N HIS A 39 14.33 5.44 -0.47
CA HIS A 39 13.42 4.85 0.54
C HIS A 39 12.42 3.83 -0.04
N GLY A 40 12.52 3.50 -1.33
CA GLY A 40 11.68 2.51 -2.00
C GLY A 40 10.19 2.84 -1.94
N SER A 41 9.36 1.82 -1.69
CA SER A 41 7.89 1.98 -1.62
C SER A 41 7.43 2.90 -0.48
N LEU A 42 8.17 2.96 0.64
CA LEU A 42 7.84 3.87 1.73
C LEU A 42 8.02 5.33 1.28
N GLY A 43 9.15 5.64 0.62
CA GLY A 43 9.37 6.97 0.05
C GLY A 43 8.34 7.34 -1.02
N ALA A 44 7.89 6.38 -1.81
CA ALA A 44 6.81 6.63 -2.77
C ALA A 44 5.50 7.00 -2.06
N GLY A 45 5.13 6.30 -0.99
CA GLY A 45 3.94 6.60 -0.19
C GLY A 45 4.02 7.94 0.54
N GLU A 46 5.14 8.26 1.17
CA GLU A 46 5.37 9.55 1.83
C GLU A 46 5.29 10.71 0.83
N ALA A 47 5.96 10.58 -0.32
CA ALA A 47 5.91 11.59 -1.36
C ALA A 47 4.50 11.78 -1.95
N TYR A 48 3.67 10.74 -1.96
CA TYR A 48 2.26 10.85 -2.34
C TYR A 48 1.47 11.66 -1.30
N MET A 49 1.67 11.35 -0.01
CA MET A 49 1.05 12.08 1.10
C MET A 49 1.47 13.56 1.12
N ASP A 50 2.72 13.86 0.76
CA ASP A 50 3.26 15.23 0.65
C ASP A 50 2.84 15.96 -0.65
N GLY A 51 2.09 15.30 -1.54
CA GLY A 51 1.62 15.89 -2.80
C GLY A 51 2.70 16.09 -3.86
N TRP A 52 3.83 15.40 -3.77
CA TRP A 52 4.93 15.52 -4.75
C TRP A 52 4.63 14.80 -6.05
N TRP A 53 3.68 13.87 -6.03
CA TRP A 53 3.16 13.17 -7.19
C TRP A 53 1.74 12.67 -6.91
N ASP A 54 0.96 12.47 -7.96
CA ASP A 54 -0.35 11.81 -7.89
C ASP A 54 -0.61 10.90 -9.10
N CYS A 55 -1.73 10.18 -9.02
CA CYS A 55 -2.19 9.23 -10.03
C CYS A 55 -3.71 9.03 -9.90
N PRO A 56 -4.50 9.20 -10.97
CA PRO A 56 -5.96 8.99 -10.93
C PRO A 56 -6.42 7.58 -10.55
N GLN A 57 -5.69 6.53 -10.98
CA GLN A 57 -5.96 5.12 -10.69
C GLN A 57 -4.78 4.48 -9.94
N LEU A 58 -4.66 4.82 -8.66
CA LEU A 58 -3.59 4.35 -7.79
C LEU A 58 -3.61 2.83 -7.57
N ASP A 59 -4.79 2.21 -7.64
CA ASP A 59 -4.99 0.77 -7.56
C ASP A 59 -4.38 0.02 -8.75
N GLU A 60 -4.61 0.52 -9.98
CA GLU A 60 -4.03 -0.05 -11.19
C GLU A 60 -2.51 0.19 -11.26
N LEU A 61 -2.04 1.37 -10.84
CA LEU A 61 -0.60 1.63 -10.68
C LEU A 61 0.05 0.63 -9.69
N CYS A 62 -0.57 0.41 -8.54
CA CYS A 62 -0.10 -0.59 -7.57
C CYS A 62 -0.09 -2.00 -8.19
N ALA A 63 -1.17 -2.41 -8.86
CA ALA A 63 -1.26 -3.72 -9.50
C ALA A 63 -0.14 -3.94 -10.53
N ARG A 64 0.14 -2.96 -11.38
CA ARG A 64 1.19 -2.99 -12.40
C ARG A 64 2.58 -3.07 -11.81
N THR A 65 2.89 -2.18 -10.88
CA THR A 65 4.22 -2.10 -10.24
C THR A 65 4.52 -3.38 -9.44
N LEU A 66 3.52 -3.96 -8.76
CA LEU A 66 3.65 -5.24 -8.06
C LEU A 66 3.81 -6.42 -9.03
N ARG A 67 3.07 -6.46 -10.15
CA ARG A 67 3.25 -7.51 -11.19
C ARG A 67 4.65 -7.48 -11.79
N ALA A 68 5.19 -6.29 -12.04
CA ALA A 68 6.55 -6.10 -12.54
C ALA A 68 7.64 -6.17 -11.44
N ARG A 69 7.23 -6.43 -10.18
CA ARG A 69 8.11 -6.63 -9.00
C ARG A 69 9.02 -5.44 -8.72
N LEU A 70 8.55 -4.23 -8.97
CA LEU A 70 9.30 -3.00 -8.71
C LEU A 70 9.59 -2.82 -7.22
N ASP A 71 8.69 -3.30 -6.35
CA ASP A 71 8.87 -3.34 -4.90
C ASP A 71 10.17 -4.06 -4.48
N LEU A 72 10.59 -5.08 -5.24
CA LEU A 72 11.83 -5.81 -5.02
C LEU A 72 13.04 -5.11 -5.64
N LYS A 73 12.87 -4.50 -6.82
CA LYS A 73 13.94 -3.77 -7.54
C LYS A 73 14.30 -2.45 -6.87
N LEU A 74 13.34 -1.85 -6.16
CA LEU A 74 13.49 -0.64 -5.36
C LEU A 74 13.93 -0.91 -3.92
N ARG A 75 14.17 -2.17 -3.52
CA ARG A 75 14.77 -2.49 -2.22
C ARG A 75 16.18 -1.91 -2.15
N GLY A 76 16.29 -0.72 -1.56
CA GLY A 76 17.58 -0.10 -1.29
C GLY A 76 18.34 -0.82 -0.18
N ARG A 77 19.64 -0.52 -0.08
CA ARG A 77 20.51 -0.97 1.02
C ARG A 77 19.97 -0.57 2.41
N HIS A 78 19.06 0.40 2.48
CA HIS A 78 18.39 0.85 3.70
C HIS A 78 17.56 -0.25 4.38
N LEU A 79 17.10 -1.29 3.66
CA LEU A 79 16.36 -2.42 4.24
C LEU A 79 17.26 -3.51 4.83
N LEU A 80 18.56 -3.51 4.51
CA LEU A 80 19.49 -4.55 4.98
C LEU A 80 19.72 -4.48 6.50
N LEU A 81 19.94 -3.28 7.03
CA LEU A 81 20.15 -3.08 8.47
C LEU A 81 18.91 -3.45 9.30
N PRO A 82 17.71 -2.96 8.98
CA PRO A 82 16.48 -3.37 9.66
C PRO A 82 16.23 -4.87 9.57
N TYR A 83 16.46 -5.49 8.40
CA TYR A 83 16.32 -6.92 8.20
C TYR A 83 17.28 -7.75 9.07
N LEU A 84 18.55 -7.37 9.13
CA LEU A 84 19.53 -8.01 10.01
C LEU A 84 19.17 -7.81 11.48
N LYS A 85 18.79 -6.58 11.85
CA LYS A 85 18.39 -6.23 13.21
C LYS A 85 17.14 -6.99 13.66
N SER A 86 16.14 -7.17 12.79
CA SER A 86 14.92 -7.92 13.12
C SER A 86 15.16 -9.42 13.25
N ARG A 87 16.17 -9.96 12.55
CA ARG A 87 16.59 -11.36 12.74
C ARG A 87 17.35 -11.61 14.04
N LEU A 88 18.08 -10.60 14.53
CA LEU A 88 18.93 -10.72 15.72
C LEU A 88 18.25 -10.22 17.00
N LEU A 89 17.26 -9.33 16.90
CA LEU A 89 16.59 -8.70 18.02
C LEU A 89 15.07 -8.80 17.86
N ASN A 90 14.39 -9.43 18.83
CA ASN A 90 12.95 -9.33 18.94
C ASN A 90 12.58 -8.05 19.71
N LEU A 91 11.98 -7.08 19.02
CA LEU A 91 11.57 -5.79 19.59
C LEU A 91 10.12 -5.79 20.09
N GLN A 92 9.40 -6.91 20.02
CA GLN A 92 7.98 -7.05 20.40
C GLN A 92 7.82 -7.18 21.91
N THR A 93 7.96 -6.06 22.64
CA THR A 93 7.60 -5.99 24.06
C THR A 93 6.20 -5.40 24.24
N PRO A 94 5.42 -5.83 25.26
CA PRO A 94 4.07 -5.32 25.49
C PRO A 94 3.99 -3.78 25.60
N ALA A 95 4.97 -3.16 26.25
CA ALA A 95 5.06 -1.70 26.41
C ALA A 95 5.33 -0.95 25.08
N ARG A 96 5.93 -1.61 24.07
CA ARG A 96 6.07 -1.05 22.72
C ARG A 96 4.81 -1.27 21.89
N SER A 97 4.19 -2.44 21.99
CA SER A 97 2.93 -2.74 21.31
C SER A 97 1.81 -1.78 21.73
N PHE A 98 1.73 -1.42 23.00
CA PHE A 98 0.75 -0.44 23.49
C PHE A 98 0.95 0.95 22.87
N ARG A 99 2.19 1.45 22.85
CA ARG A 99 2.52 2.74 22.22
C ARG A 99 2.24 2.76 20.71
N ALA A 100 2.54 1.67 20.01
CA ALA A 100 2.20 1.51 18.61
C ALA A 100 0.68 1.49 18.39
N GLY A 101 -0.07 0.84 19.29
CA GLY A 101 -1.53 0.83 19.27
C GLY A 101 -2.14 2.23 19.34
N GLN A 102 -1.67 3.06 20.27
CA GLN A 102 -2.20 4.42 20.45
C GLN A 102 -1.93 5.33 19.24
N TYR A 103 -0.74 5.24 18.63
CA TYR A 103 -0.39 6.12 17.50
C TYR A 103 -1.13 5.77 16.20
N HIS A 104 -1.54 4.52 16.02
CA HIS A 104 -2.08 4.01 14.74
C HIS A 104 -3.59 3.72 14.73
N TYR A 105 -4.27 3.70 15.89
CA TYR A 105 -5.66 3.23 15.96
C TYR A 105 -6.66 4.20 16.62
N ASP A 106 -6.29 5.46 16.83
CA ASP A 106 -7.22 6.48 17.35
C ASP A 106 -8.05 7.15 16.24
N ILE A 107 -8.52 6.35 15.29
CA ILE A 107 -9.50 6.78 14.30
C ILE A 107 -10.84 6.22 14.76
N GLY A 108 -11.77 7.11 15.12
CA GLY A 108 -13.06 6.73 15.71
C GLY A 108 -13.92 5.82 14.82
N ASN A 109 -14.91 5.17 15.42
CA ASN A 109 -15.83 4.24 14.74
C ASN A 109 -16.63 4.87 13.59
N ASP A 110 -16.66 6.19 13.48
CA ASP A 110 -17.41 6.90 12.43
C ASP A 110 -16.81 6.66 11.04
N LEU A 111 -15.47 6.62 10.92
CA LEU A 111 -14.83 6.25 9.66
C LEU A 111 -15.20 4.81 9.27
N TYR A 112 -15.09 3.89 10.24
CA TYR A 112 -15.36 2.47 9.99
C TYR A 112 -16.83 2.24 9.61
N ARG A 113 -17.78 2.95 10.24
CA ARG A 113 -19.19 2.89 9.86
C ARG A 113 -19.48 3.42 8.46
N ALA A 114 -18.72 4.41 8.01
CA ALA A 114 -18.86 4.95 6.65
C ALA A 114 -18.22 4.05 5.57
N MET A 115 -17.24 3.23 5.95
CA MET A 115 -16.44 2.41 5.02
C MET A 115 -16.86 0.94 4.96
N LEU A 116 -17.27 0.35 6.08
CA LEU A 116 -17.53 -1.09 6.22
C LEU A 116 -19.00 -1.45 5.95
N ASP A 117 -19.27 -2.75 5.92
CA ASP A 117 -20.62 -3.30 5.87
C ASP A 117 -21.38 -3.07 7.19
N GLN A 118 -22.68 -3.36 7.19
CA GLN A 118 -23.57 -3.20 8.34
C GLN A 118 -23.12 -3.98 9.59
N ARG A 119 -22.34 -5.06 9.43
CA ARG A 119 -21.82 -5.88 10.52
C ARG A 119 -20.42 -5.44 10.99
N MET A 120 -19.88 -4.33 10.46
CA MET A 120 -18.58 -3.73 10.85
C MET A 120 -17.40 -4.69 10.66
N ILE A 121 -17.39 -5.47 9.58
CA ILE A 121 -16.41 -6.53 9.36
C ILE A 121 -15.21 -5.98 8.60
N TYR A 122 -14.12 -5.70 9.32
CA TYR A 122 -12.87 -5.22 8.72
C TYR A 122 -11.97 -6.38 8.23
N SER A 123 -12.46 -7.15 7.28
CA SER A 123 -11.73 -8.25 6.60
C SER A 123 -12.29 -8.48 5.19
N CYS A 124 -11.62 -9.33 4.40
CA CYS A 124 -12.02 -9.64 3.03
C CYS A 124 -13.45 -10.22 2.93
N GLY A 125 -14.25 -9.73 1.97
CA GLY A 125 -15.55 -10.30 1.60
C GLY A 125 -15.44 -11.40 0.54
N TYR A 126 -16.49 -12.22 0.39
CA TYR A 126 -16.56 -13.29 -0.61
C TYR A 126 -17.56 -12.97 -1.72
N TRP A 127 -17.03 -12.66 -2.91
CA TRP A 127 -17.80 -11.99 -3.97
C TRP A 127 -18.46 -12.90 -5.01
N ARG A 128 -18.38 -14.23 -4.87
CA ARG A 128 -18.79 -15.17 -5.95
C ARG A 128 -20.21 -14.93 -6.48
N ASN A 129 -21.17 -14.64 -5.59
CA ASN A 129 -22.57 -14.42 -5.91
C ASN A 129 -23.13 -13.17 -5.20
N ALA A 130 -22.27 -12.22 -4.83
CA ALA A 130 -22.68 -11.02 -4.10
C ALA A 130 -22.67 -9.82 -5.03
N ALA A 131 -23.70 -8.97 -4.94
CA ALA A 131 -23.83 -7.74 -5.70
C ALA A 131 -23.31 -6.50 -4.95
N ASN A 132 -23.14 -6.59 -3.62
CA ASN A 132 -22.69 -5.50 -2.76
C ASN A 132 -21.84 -6.01 -1.58
N LEU A 133 -21.28 -5.07 -0.81
CA LEU A 133 -20.38 -5.36 0.30
C LEU A 133 -21.07 -6.13 1.44
N ASP A 134 -22.31 -5.80 1.78
CA ASP A 134 -23.08 -6.48 2.83
C ASP A 134 -23.28 -7.97 2.48
N GLU A 135 -23.72 -8.25 1.25
CA GLU A 135 -23.88 -9.61 0.74
C GLU A 135 -22.55 -10.37 0.70
N ALA A 136 -21.46 -9.71 0.28
CA ALA A 136 -20.14 -10.34 0.20
C ALA A 136 -19.62 -10.73 1.58
N GLN A 137 -19.89 -9.94 2.60
CA GLN A 137 -19.52 -10.25 3.97
C GLN A 137 -20.35 -11.39 4.55
N GLU A 138 -21.66 -11.41 4.31
CA GLU A 138 -22.54 -12.50 4.74
C GLU A 138 -22.17 -13.83 4.06
N ALA A 139 -21.93 -13.81 2.76
CA ALA A 139 -21.46 -14.99 2.01
C ALA A 139 -20.13 -15.52 2.54
N LYS A 140 -19.21 -14.64 2.97
CA LYS A 140 -17.95 -15.06 3.61
C LYS A 140 -18.19 -15.74 4.95
N LEU A 141 -19.08 -15.20 5.78
CA LEU A 141 -19.40 -15.79 7.09
C LEU A 141 -20.04 -17.19 6.94
N ASP A 142 -21.02 -17.34 6.05
CA ASP A 142 -21.63 -18.64 5.73
C ASP A 142 -20.58 -19.65 5.24
N LEU A 143 -19.70 -19.24 4.31
CA LEU A 143 -18.62 -20.09 3.82
C LEU A 143 -17.67 -20.54 4.93
N CYS A 144 -17.30 -19.65 5.86
CA CYS A 144 -16.48 -20.00 7.01
C CYS A 144 -17.19 -21.03 7.90
N CYS A 145 -18.47 -20.83 8.23
CA CYS A 145 -19.25 -21.74 9.06
C CYS A 145 -19.39 -23.13 8.44
N ARG A 146 -19.56 -23.25 7.11
CA ARG A 146 -19.67 -24.55 6.43
C ARG A 146 -18.37 -25.36 6.37
N LYS A 147 -17.23 -24.72 6.61
CA LYS A 147 -15.91 -25.37 6.57
C LYS A 147 -15.43 -25.85 7.94
N LEU A 148 -16.07 -25.40 9.01
CA LEU A 148 -15.84 -25.85 10.38
C LEU A 148 -16.67 -27.10 10.66
#